data_AF-A0A9D8I697-F1
#
_entry.id   AF-A0A9D8I697-F1
#
_cell.length_a   1.000
_cell.length_b   1.000
_cell.length_c   1.000
_cell.angle_alpha   90.00
_cell.angle_beta   90.00
_cell.angle_gamma   90.00
#
_symmetry.space_group_name_H-M   'P 1'
#
loop_
_entity.id
_entity.type
_entity.pdbx_description
1 polymer ?
#
loop_
_entity_poly.entity_id
_entity_poly.type
_entity_poly.pdbx_seq_one_letter_code
_entity_poly.pdbx_strand_id
1 'polypeptide(L)'
;MRSTRTHSPACAGFHAAAFNRRHALKVGGHDPLLVTQNPNDPAFALPELSLPADITPGRLQQRREVQKLIDAQARLLDYSATARGINDYYERAMAMLTSPKLRKAFDLASEPDKVRDRYGRTTYGQSVLLARRQAGDGCGGVKLADCRRSSNGELNA
;
A
#
# COMPACT_ATOMS: atom_id res chain seq x y z
N MET A 1 -74.54 34.38 23.32
CA MET A 1 -73.37 34.47 24.22
C MET A 1 -72.43 33.31 23.91
N ARG A 2 -71.23 33.62 23.42
CA ARG A 2 -70.16 32.67 23.07
C ARG A 2 -69.46 32.20 24.35
N SER A 3 -69.28 30.90 24.52
CA SER A 3 -68.26 30.34 25.40
C SER A 3 -67.52 29.25 24.65
N THR A 4 -66.21 29.46 24.53
CA THR A 4 -65.23 28.63 23.83
C THR A 4 -64.53 27.72 24.81
N ARG A 5 -64.46 26.41 24.52
CA ARG A 5 -63.25 25.58 24.52
C ARG A 5 -63.61 24.10 24.38
N THR A 6 -63.24 23.51 23.25
CA THR A 6 -62.91 22.08 23.12
C THR A 6 -61.71 21.96 22.17
N HIS A 7 -60.90 20.94 22.45
CA HIS A 7 -59.52 20.73 22.01
C HIS A 7 -59.33 20.37 20.52
N SER A 8 -58.22 20.90 19.97
CA SER A 8 -57.23 20.40 18.98
C SER A 8 -57.71 19.79 17.64
N PRO A 9 -57.02 20.14 16.53
CA PRO A 9 -55.79 19.38 16.21
C PRO A 9 -54.67 20.23 15.56
N ALA A 10 -53.51 19.59 15.42
CA ALA A 10 -52.49 19.77 14.39
C ALA A 10 -51.07 20.05 14.93
N CYS A 11 -50.34 18.95 15.06
CA CYS A 11 -48.90 18.87 14.80
C CYS A 11 -48.51 19.53 13.47
N ALA A 12 -47.27 20.02 13.43
CA ALA A 12 -46.37 20.31 12.29
C ALA A 12 -45.86 21.76 12.40
N GLY A 13 -44.58 22.06 12.41
CA GLY A 13 -43.41 21.29 12.02
C GLY A 13 -42.41 22.27 11.43
N PHE A 14 -41.14 22.09 11.80
CA PHE A 14 -39.96 22.57 11.07
C PHE A 14 -39.76 24.09 10.90
N HIS A 15 -38.89 24.60 11.77
CA HIS A 15 -38.01 25.74 11.47
C HIS A 15 -37.39 25.56 10.06
N ALA A 16 -37.60 26.54 9.19
CA ALA A 16 -37.05 26.57 7.85
C ALA A 16 -35.51 26.58 7.91
N ALA A 17 -34.88 25.44 7.61
CA ALA A 17 -33.46 25.38 7.32
C ALA A 17 -33.23 26.02 5.94
N ALA A 18 -32.71 27.24 5.95
CA ALA A 18 -32.23 27.89 4.74
C ALA A 18 -31.12 27.04 4.11
N PHE A 19 -31.38 26.61 2.88
CA PHE A 19 -30.56 25.76 2.04
C PHE A 19 -29.24 26.46 1.67
N ASN A 20 -28.20 26.29 2.49
CA ASN A 20 -26.88 26.83 2.18
C ASN A 20 -26.15 25.86 1.23
N ARG A 21 -26.16 26.14 -0.08
CA ARG A 21 -25.36 25.39 -1.08
C ARG A 21 -23.88 25.63 -0.78
N ARG A 22 -23.24 24.69 -0.06
CA ARG A 22 -21.79 24.69 0.15
C ARG A 22 -21.11 24.28 -1.15
N HIS A 23 -20.32 25.17 -1.72
CA HIS A 23 -19.47 24.85 -2.86
C HIS A 23 -18.12 24.36 -2.32
N ALA A 24 -17.74 23.12 -2.66
CA ALA A 24 -16.48 22.53 -2.24
C ALA A 24 -15.52 22.51 -3.44
N LEU A 25 -14.38 23.19 -3.31
CA LEU A 25 -13.31 23.15 -4.30
C LEU A 25 -12.30 22.07 -3.89
N LYS A 26 -12.21 21.00 -4.69
CA LYS A 26 -11.22 19.95 -4.46
C LYS A 26 -9.89 20.36 -5.06
N VAL A 27 -8.89 20.59 -4.20
CA VAL A 27 -7.51 20.85 -4.60
C VAL A 27 -6.69 19.58 -4.36
N GLY A 28 -6.61 18.72 -5.37
CA GLY A 28 -5.82 17.48 -5.32
C GLY A 28 -6.29 16.48 -4.26
N GLY A 29 -5.32 15.83 -3.60
CA GLY A 29 -5.54 14.79 -2.57
C GLY A 29 -5.72 15.33 -1.14
N HIS A 30 -5.95 16.63 -0.97
CA HIS A 30 -6.13 17.26 0.33
C HIS A 30 -7.60 17.56 0.64
N ASP A 31 -7.87 17.93 1.89
CA ASP A 31 -9.22 18.29 2.34
C ASP A 31 -9.80 19.41 1.46
N PRO A 32 -11.07 19.25 1.02
CA PRO A 32 -11.68 20.19 0.09
C PRO A 32 -11.83 21.56 0.75
N LEU A 33 -11.40 22.60 0.04
CA LEU A 33 -11.60 23.98 0.48
C LEU A 33 -13.09 24.29 0.41
N LEU A 34 -13.70 24.53 1.57
CA LEU A 34 -15.11 24.86 1.72
C LEU A 34 -15.30 26.36 1.46
N VAL A 35 -15.91 26.72 0.33
CA VAL A 35 -16.28 28.10 0.04
C VAL A 35 -17.64 28.36 0.66
N THR A 36 -17.65 29.16 1.73
CA THR A 36 -18.85 29.51 2.50
C THR A 36 -19.52 30.81 2.02
N GLN A 37 -18.87 31.58 1.14
CA GLN A 37 -19.36 32.86 0.60
C GLN A 37 -19.99 32.69 -0.79
N ASN A 38 -20.93 33.59 -1.14
CA ASN A 38 -21.65 33.57 -2.41
C ASN A 38 -20.76 34.13 -3.56
N PRO A 39 -20.42 33.34 -4.59
CA PRO A 39 -19.55 33.77 -5.69
C PRO A 39 -20.16 34.83 -6.63
N ASN A 40 -21.46 35.12 -6.53
CA ASN A 40 -22.11 36.18 -7.31
C ASN A 40 -22.10 37.56 -6.62
N ASP A 41 -21.51 37.68 -5.42
CA ASP A 41 -21.40 38.94 -4.72
C ASP A 41 -20.21 39.76 -5.26
N PRO A 42 -20.37 41.06 -5.59
CA PRO A 42 -19.26 41.91 -6.01
C PRO A 42 -18.15 42.05 -4.95
N ALA A 43 -18.41 41.70 -3.68
CA ALA A 43 -17.42 41.67 -2.60
C ALA A 43 -16.81 40.27 -2.33
N PHE A 44 -16.97 39.31 -3.25
CA PHE A 44 -16.44 37.96 -3.08
C PHE A 44 -14.90 37.95 -2.92
N ALA A 45 -14.44 37.61 -1.71
CA ALA A 45 -13.03 37.46 -1.39
C ALA A 45 -12.82 36.16 -0.60
N LEU A 46 -11.78 35.42 -0.98
CA LEU A 46 -11.33 34.22 -0.28
C LEU A 46 -10.06 34.56 0.51
N PRO A 47 -10.19 35.05 1.77
CA PRO A 47 -9.04 35.34 2.60
C PRO A 47 -8.15 34.10 2.83
N GLU A 48 -8.71 32.89 2.71
CA GLU A 48 -7.98 31.61 2.80
C GLU A 48 -6.96 31.40 1.68
N LEU A 49 -7.10 32.09 0.54
CA LEU A 49 -6.15 32.03 -0.57
C LEU A 49 -5.14 33.19 -0.54
N SER A 50 -5.30 34.14 0.39
CA SER A 50 -4.34 35.20 0.58
C SER A 50 -3.17 34.71 1.42
N LEU A 51 -1.94 35.04 1.00
CA LEU A 51 -0.78 34.73 1.84
C LEU A 51 -0.88 35.57 3.12
N PRO A 52 -0.59 34.99 4.30
CA PRO A 52 -0.46 35.77 5.52
C PRO A 52 0.50 36.94 5.30
N ALA A 53 0.19 38.12 5.85
CA ALA A 53 0.98 39.35 5.64
C ALA A 53 2.48 39.19 5.94
N ASP A 54 2.83 38.25 6.82
CA ASP A 54 4.21 37.92 7.22
C ASP A 54 4.98 37.02 6.23
N ILE A 55 4.32 36.50 5.19
CA ILE A 55 4.94 35.62 4.18
C ILE A 55 4.91 36.31 2.82
N THR A 56 6.01 36.97 2.50
CA THR A 56 6.24 37.49 1.15
C THR A 56 6.33 36.34 0.14
N PRO A 57 5.78 36.48 -1.08
CA PRO A 57 5.88 35.47 -2.13
C PRO A 57 7.31 34.97 -2.40
N GLY A 58 8.30 35.87 -2.33
CA GLY A 58 9.72 35.53 -2.49
C GLY A 58 10.25 34.57 -1.41
N ARG A 59 9.79 34.70 -0.16
CA ARG A 59 10.17 33.79 0.93
C ARG A 59 9.56 32.39 0.74
N LEU A 60 8.33 32.32 0.24
CA LEU A 60 7.70 31.05 -0.12
C LEU A 60 8.43 30.37 -1.27
N GLN A 61 8.84 31.14 -2.28
CA GLN A 61 9.62 30.62 -3.41
C GLN A 61 10.98 30.08 -2.94
N GLN A 62 11.70 30.80 -2.08
CA GLN A 62 12.96 30.30 -1.49
C GLN A 62 12.78 28.99 -0.73
N ARG A 63 11.72 28.87 0.09
CA ARG A 63 11.42 27.60 0.80
C ARG A 63 11.15 26.45 -0.17
N ARG A 64 10.44 26.72 -1.27
CA ARG A 64 10.18 25.71 -2.30
C ARG A 64 11.45 25.25 -3.00
N GLU A 65 12.40 26.16 -3.26
CA GLU A 65 13.69 25.78 -3.83
C GLU A 65 14.53 24.93 -2.87
N VAL A 66 14.56 25.28 -1.57
CA VAL A 66 15.22 24.45 -0.55
C VAL A 66 14.58 23.07 -0.43
N GLN A 67 13.24 23.00 -0.44
CA GLN A 67 12.51 21.73 -0.42
C GLN A 67 12.90 20.84 -1.61
N LYS A 68 12.94 21.39 -2.83
CA LYS A 68 13.35 20.65 -4.02
C LYS A 68 14.76 20.07 -3.91
N LEU A 69 15.70 20.82 -3.33
CA LEU A 69 17.07 20.35 -3.12
C LEU A 69 17.14 19.16 -2.15
N ILE A 70 16.39 19.23 -1.04
CA ILE A 70 16.30 18.13 -0.07
C ILE A 70 15.64 16.92 -0.72
N ASP A 71 14.52 17.11 -1.43
CA ASP A 71 13.80 16.02 -2.12
C ASP A 71 14.69 15.33 -3.17
N ALA A 72 15.53 16.09 -3.89
CA ALA A 72 16.47 15.54 -4.86
C ALA A 72 17.54 14.68 -4.19
N GLN A 73 18.08 15.11 -3.04
CA GLN A 73 19.07 14.33 -2.28
C GLN A 73 18.45 13.06 -1.70
N ALA A 74 17.24 13.14 -1.14
CA ALA A 74 16.52 11.99 -0.62
C ALA A 74 16.31 10.91 -1.71
N ARG A 75 15.86 11.32 -2.91
CA ARG A 75 15.67 10.39 -4.04
C ARG A 75 16.94 9.66 -4.45
N LEU A 76 18.09 10.33 -4.44
CA LEU A 76 19.38 9.70 -4.77
C LEU A 76 19.79 8.68 -3.71
N LEU A 77 19.57 8.98 -2.43
CA LEU A 77 19.83 8.04 -1.34
C LEU A 77 18.92 6.81 -1.43
N ASP A 78 17.62 7.02 -1.68
CA ASP A 78 16.64 5.94 -1.85
C ASP A 78 17.01 5.01 -3.02
N TYR A 79 17.38 5.59 -4.16
CA TYR A 79 17.85 4.83 -5.32
C TYR A 79 19.11 4.01 -4.98
N SER A 80 20.07 4.61 -4.26
CA SER A 80 21.28 3.89 -3.85
C SER A 80 20.99 2.76 -2.86
N ALA A 81 20.04 2.95 -1.95
CA ALA A 81 19.66 1.94 -0.96
C ALA A 81 18.90 0.78 -1.60
N THR A 82 17.99 1.07 -2.53
CA THR A 82 17.29 0.03 -3.31
C THR A 82 18.24 -0.72 -4.25
N ALA A 83 19.15 -0.02 -4.94
CA ALA A 83 20.16 -0.66 -5.78
C ALA A 83 21.08 -1.58 -4.97
N ARG A 84 21.53 -1.15 -3.77
CA ARG A 84 22.28 -2.01 -2.84
C ARG A 84 21.49 -3.23 -2.42
N GLY A 85 20.23 -3.05 -2.02
CA GLY A 85 19.35 -4.16 -1.65
C GLY A 85 19.22 -5.20 -2.76
N ILE A 86 19.02 -4.75 -4.01
CA ILE A 86 18.96 -5.62 -5.18
C ILE A 86 20.27 -6.37 -5.39
N ASN A 87 21.42 -5.69 -5.31
CA ASN A 87 22.73 -6.32 -5.45
C ASN A 87 22.97 -7.39 -4.37
N ASP A 88 22.64 -7.10 -3.11
CA ASP A 88 22.76 -8.07 -2.01
C ASP A 88 21.91 -9.33 -2.24
N TYR A 89 20.71 -9.18 -2.81
CA TYR A 89 19.88 -10.32 -3.19
C TYR A 89 20.52 -11.16 -4.31
N TYR A 90 21.08 -10.51 -5.33
CA TYR A 90 21.78 -11.20 -6.41
C TYR A 90 23.02 -11.94 -5.92
N GLU A 91 23.84 -11.31 -5.08
CA GLU A 91 25.03 -11.94 -4.50
C GLU A 91 24.65 -13.16 -3.65
N ARG A 92 23.61 -13.06 -2.83
CA ARG A 92 23.10 -14.21 -2.05
C ARG A 92 22.58 -15.33 -2.94
N ALA A 93 21.81 -15.01 -3.99
CA ALA A 93 21.32 -16.01 -4.93
C ALA A 93 22.47 -16.73 -5.66
N MET A 94 23.49 -15.98 -6.11
CA MET A 94 24.68 -16.53 -6.75
C MET A 94 25.48 -17.40 -5.78
N ALA A 95 25.65 -16.98 -4.53
CA ALA A 95 26.29 -17.77 -3.48
C ALA A 95 25.53 -19.08 -3.20
N MET A 96 24.19 -19.06 -3.24
CA MET A 96 23.38 -20.26 -3.10
C MET A 96 23.59 -21.23 -4.29
N LEU A 97 23.49 -20.74 -5.53
CA LEU A 97 23.62 -21.57 -6.74
C LEU A 97 25.01 -22.20 -6.90
N THR A 98 26.05 -21.49 -6.47
CA THR A 98 27.45 -21.95 -6.55
C THR A 98 27.86 -22.81 -5.35
N SER A 99 27.08 -22.82 -4.26
CA SER A 99 27.43 -23.56 -3.05
C SER A 99 27.39 -25.08 -3.26
N PRO A 100 28.51 -25.79 -3.03
CA PRO A 100 28.55 -27.24 -3.13
C PRO A 100 27.70 -27.92 -2.05
N LYS A 101 27.49 -27.27 -0.89
CA LYS A 101 26.61 -27.79 0.17
C LYS A 101 25.15 -27.78 -0.28
N LEU A 102 24.72 -26.70 -0.94
CA LEU A 102 23.36 -26.60 -1.46
C LEU A 102 23.12 -27.66 -2.53
N ARG A 103 24.07 -27.86 -3.45
CA ARG A 103 23.99 -28.90 -4.49
C ARG A 103 23.83 -30.31 -3.90
N LYS A 104 24.54 -30.63 -2.82
CA LYS A 104 24.42 -31.91 -2.09
C LYS A 104 23.07 -32.08 -1.39
N ALA A 105 22.53 -31.00 -0.83
CA ALA A 105 21.21 -31.00 -0.19
C ALA A 105 20.09 -31.32 -1.19
N PHE A 106 20.21 -30.83 -2.44
CA PHE A 106 19.24 -31.09 -3.52
C PHE A 106 19.44 -32.42 -4.26
N ASP A 107 20.54 -33.13 -4.04
CA ASP A 107 20.79 -34.43 -4.67
C ASP A 107 20.07 -35.58 -3.93
N LEU A 108 18.81 -35.81 -4.32
CA LEU A 108 17.99 -36.92 -3.82
C LEU A 108 18.43 -38.31 -4.33
N ALA A 109 19.26 -38.38 -5.38
CA ALA A 109 19.73 -39.64 -5.93
C ALA A 109 20.80 -40.29 -5.05
N SER A 110 21.51 -39.50 -4.26
CA SER A 110 22.48 -39.98 -3.27
C SER A 110 21.87 -40.69 -2.05
N GLU A 111 20.54 -40.63 -1.86
CA GLU A 111 19.87 -41.24 -0.71
C GLU A 111 19.51 -42.72 -0.97
N PRO A 112 19.66 -43.62 0.02
CA PRO A 112 19.27 -45.03 -0.14
C PRO A 112 17.80 -45.18 -0.51
N ASP A 113 17.49 -46.07 -1.46
CA ASP A 113 16.11 -46.30 -1.94
C ASP A 113 15.14 -46.67 -0.81
N LYS A 114 15.60 -47.39 0.21
CA LYS A 114 14.80 -47.71 1.41
C LYS A 114 14.27 -46.47 2.14
N VAL A 115 15.02 -45.37 2.15
CA VAL A 115 14.57 -44.11 2.76
C VAL A 115 13.60 -43.40 1.83
N ARG A 116 13.87 -43.40 0.52
CA ARG A 116 12.97 -42.82 -0.49
C ARG A 116 11.61 -43.50 -0.52
N ASP A 117 11.59 -44.82 -0.34
CA ASP A 117 10.37 -45.62 -0.25
C ASP A 117 9.60 -45.34 1.04
N ARG A 118 10.28 -45.11 2.17
CA ARG A 118 9.66 -44.74 3.45
C ARG A 118 8.92 -43.40 3.39
N TYR A 119 9.50 -42.41 2.70
CA TYR A 119 8.85 -41.12 2.48
C TYR A 119 7.79 -41.16 1.36
N GLY A 120 7.83 -42.20 0.52
CA GLY A 120 6.94 -42.36 -0.64
C GLY A 120 7.45 -41.61 -1.88
N ARG A 121 7.27 -42.23 -3.05
CA ARG A 121 7.62 -41.65 -4.36
C ARG A 121 6.55 -40.67 -4.89
N THR A 122 5.92 -39.93 -3.98
CA THR A 122 4.96 -38.86 -4.32
C THR A 122 5.66 -37.50 -4.25
N THR A 123 5.14 -36.49 -4.95
CA THR A 123 5.70 -35.12 -4.90
C THR A 123 5.79 -34.58 -3.47
N TYR A 124 4.79 -34.90 -2.65
CA TYR A 124 4.77 -34.53 -1.23
C TYR A 124 5.82 -35.29 -0.41
N GLY A 125 5.97 -36.61 -0.61
CA GLY A 125 6.97 -37.41 0.09
C GLY A 125 8.40 -36.97 -0.21
N GLN A 126 8.67 -36.70 -1.50
CA GLN A 126 9.99 -36.24 -1.95
C GLN A 126 10.28 -34.80 -1.50
N SER A 127 9.27 -33.90 -1.41
CA SER A 127 9.48 -32.55 -0.90
C SER A 127 9.83 -32.53 0.59
N VAL A 128 9.22 -33.42 1.40
CA VAL A 128 9.58 -33.60 2.81
C VAL A 128 10.97 -34.21 2.97
N LEU A 129 11.34 -35.21 2.16
CA LEU A 129 12.69 -35.79 2.16
C LEU A 129 13.76 -34.74 1.81
N LEU A 130 13.47 -33.90 0.82
CA LEU A 130 14.33 -32.79 0.41
C LEU A 130 14.51 -31.76 1.53
N ALA A 131 13.43 -31.39 2.21
CA ALA A 131 13.48 -30.47 3.36
C ALA A 131 14.33 -31.03 4.52
N ARG A 132 14.22 -32.35 4.81
CA ARG A 132 15.07 -33.01 5.82
C ARG A 132 16.55 -32.93 5.47
N ARG A 133 16.91 -33.17 4.21
CA ARG A 133 18.32 -33.09 3.75
C ARG A 133 18.87 -31.67 3.84
N GLN A 134 18.07 -30.70 3.43
CA GLN A 134 18.43 -29.29 3.55
C GLN A 134 18.70 -28.87 5.01
N ALA A 135 17.92 -29.39 5.96
CA ALA A 135 18.15 -29.15 7.39
C ALA A 135 19.44 -29.82 7.89
N GLY A 136 19.75 -31.04 7.43
CA GLY A 136 20.97 -31.77 7.80
C GLY A 136 22.27 -31.13 7.27
N ASP A 137 22.24 -30.58 6.05
CA ASP A 137 23.39 -29.92 5.42
C ASP A 137 23.56 -28.44 5.83
N GLY A 138 22.72 -27.93 6.75
CA GLY A 138 22.78 -26.56 7.26
C GLY A 138 22.31 -25.50 6.27
N CYS A 139 21.51 -25.87 5.26
CA CYS A 139 21.01 -24.99 4.21
C CYS A 139 19.62 -24.38 4.54
N GLY A 140 19.36 -24.06 5.82
CA GLY A 140 18.03 -23.68 6.35
C GLY A 140 17.46 -22.33 5.89
N GLY A 141 18.15 -21.59 5.02
CA GLY A 141 17.70 -20.29 4.50
C GLY A 141 16.85 -20.38 3.22
N VAL A 142 16.74 -21.55 2.59
CA VAL A 142 16.04 -21.70 1.30
C VAL A 142 14.62 -22.21 1.51
N LYS A 143 13.63 -21.40 1.12
CA LYS A 143 12.22 -21.80 1.20
C LYS A 143 11.84 -22.59 -0.06
N LEU A 144 11.44 -23.84 0.12
CA LEU A 144 10.76 -24.62 -0.92
C LEU A 144 9.30 -24.18 -0.97
N ALA A 145 8.92 -23.46 -2.03
CA ALA A 145 7.54 -23.12 -2.32
C ALA A 145 7.03 -24.09 -3.39
N ASP A 146 6.10 -24.97 -3.02
CA ASP A 146 5.34 -25.75 -3.99
C ASP A 146 4.18 -24.89 -4.50
N CYS A 147 4.44 -24.13 -5.57
CA CYS A 147 3.37 -23.43 -6.28
C CYS A 147 2.61 -24.43 -7.15
N ARG A 148 1.60 -25.07 -6.55
CA ARG A 148 0.61 -25.85 -7.30
C ARG A 148 -0.17 -24.90 -8.23
N ARG A 149 0.30 -24.73 -9.47
CA ARG A 149 -0.49 -24.09 -10.52
C ARG A 149 -1.68 -25.00 -10.80
N SER A 150 -2.84 -24.67 -10.23
CA SER A 150 -4.11 -25.28 -10.60
C SER A 150 -4.42 -24.88 -12.04
N SER A 151 -4.02 -25.69 -13.00
CA SER A 151 -4.55 -25.64 -14.35
C SER A 151 -5.94 -26.26 -14.32
N ASN A 152 -6.95 -25.48 -13.93
CA ASN A 152 -8.36 -25.71 -14.22
C ASN A 152 -9.03 -24.34 -14.40
N GLY A 153 -8.61 -23.63 -15.45
CA GLY A 153 -9.42 -22.62 -16.09
C GLY A 153 -10.13 -23.28 -17.26
N GLU A 154 -11.32 -23.83 -17.01
CA GLU A 154 -12.27 -24.12 -18.08
C GLU A 154 -12.73 -22.77 -18.65
N LEU A 155 -12.04 -22.34 -19.71
CA LEU A 155 -12.59 -21.47 -20.73
C LEU A 155 -13.25 -22.39 -21.75
N ASN A 156 -14.58 -22.49 -21.73
CA ASN A 156 -15.41 -22.65 -22.92
C ASN A 156 -16.90 -22.47 -22.55
N ALA A 157 -17.50 -21.48 -23.22
CA ALA A 157 -18.92 -21.25 -23.56
C ALA A 157 -20.00 -21.53 -22.51
#